data_AF-A0A7M7K278-F1
#
_entry.id   AF-A0A7M7K278-F1
#
_cell.length_a   1.000
_cell.length_b   1.000
_cell.length_c   1.000
_cell.angle_alpha   90.00
_cell.angle_beta   90.00
_cell.angle_gamma   90.00
#
_symmetry.space_group_name_H-M   'P 1'
#
loop_
_entity.id
_entity.type
_entity.pdbx_description
1 polymer ?
#
loop_
_entity_poly.entity_id
_entity_poly.type
_entity_poly.pdbx_seq_one_letter_code
_entity_poly.pdbx_strand_id
1 'polypeptide(L)'
;MTRERTLSPNYSYHLMREQHRPIREDGVHKDGGAWRCRLASSDTKAIWQELLLAAIGEQLTDSDNPTELLGISVALRDGDDMIQLWHANACTEQTSKIPDRLEHVLPSGFRFLMRFYKAHHTIHPYRGGGGSSASHSGRRGSNYSPLYI
;
A
#
# COMPACT_ATOMS: atom_id res chain seq x y z
N MET A 1 19.54 -2.35 -21.23
CA MET A 1 19.31 -3.72 -20.72
C MET A 1 18.21 -3.66 -19.67
N THR A 2 16.98 -3.99 -20.03
CA THR A 2 15.84 -4.00 -19.09
C THR A 2 15.93 -5.28 -18.28
N ARG A 3 16.27 -5.17 -16.99
CA ARG A 3 16.36 -6.33 -16.10
C ARG A 3 14.93 -6.84 -15.86
N GLU A 4 14.65 -8.06 -16.31
CA GLU A 4 13.32 -8.69 -16.23
C GLU A 4 12.79 -8.77 -14.79
N ARG A 5 11.47 -8.69 -14.66
CA ARG A 5 10.74 -8.98 -13.41
C ARG A 5 10.94 -10.44 -13.04
N THR A 6 11.52 -10.69 -11.87
CA THR A 6 11.75 -12.06 -11.37
C THR A 6 10.49 -12.73 -10.82
N LEU A 7 9.42 -11.97 -10.54
CA LEU A 7 8.23 -12.48 -9.87
C LEU A 7 6.99 -12.35 -10.74
N SER A 8 6.11 -13.34 -10.63
CA SER A 8 4.82 -13.33 -11.29
C SER A 8 3.92 -12.20 -10.77
N PRO A 9 2.90 -11.79 -11.54
CA PRO A 9 1.81 -10.98 -11.04
C PRO A 9 1.12 -11.63 -9.83
N ASN A 10 0.45 -10.82 -9.01
CA ASN A 10 -0.27 -11.17 -7.77
C ASN A 10 0.56 -11.29 -6.49
N TYR A 11 1.86 -11.06 -6.55
CA TYR A 11 2.64 -10.86 -5.33
C TYR A 11 2.52 -9.42 -4.82
N SER A 12 2.61 -9.25 -3.50
CA SER A 12 2.67 -7.94 -2.87
C SER A 12 3.79 -7.93 -1.81
N TYR A 13 4.50 -6.81 -1.73
CA TYR A 13 5.49 -6.53 -0.70
C TYR A 13 4.99 -5.44 0.21
N HIS A 14 5.35 -5.54 1.49
CA HIS A 14 4.93 -4.62 2.53
C HIS A 14 6.13 -4.28 3.41
N LEU A 15 6.36 -2.99 3.63
CA LEU A 15 7.24 -2.49 4.67
C LEU A 15 6.35 -1.70 5.64
N MET A 16 6.15 -2.25 6.83
CA MET A 16 5.30 -1.63 7.85
C MET A 16 6.17 -1.11 8.99
N ARG A 17 5.72 -0.04 9.64
CA ARG A 17 6.29 0.39 10.92
C ARG A 17 5.91 -0.60 12.00
N GLU A 18 6.83 -0.77 12.95
CA GLU A 18 6.68 -1.63 14.11
C GLU A 18 6.27 -3.07 13.72
N GLN A 19 5.39 -3.71 14.49
CA GLN A 19 4.89 -5.06 14.23
C GLN A 19 3.46 -5.05 13.65
N HIS A 20 3.06 -3.97 12.98
CA HIS A 20 1.71 -3.85 12.43
C HIS A 20 1.52 -4.75 11.20
N ARG A 21 0.42 -5.50 11.19
CA ARG A 21 0.10 -6.36 10.05
C ARG A 21 -0.48 -5.53 8.92
N PRO A 22 -0.08 -5.74 7.64
CA PRO A 22 -0.58 -4.98 6.49
C PRO A 22 -2.01 -5.39 6.08
N ILE A 23 -2.91 -5.48 7.05
CA ILE A 23 -4.33 -5.81 6.87
C ILE A 23 -5.17 -4.65 7.40
N ARG A 24 -6.32 -4.40 6.77
CA ARG A 24 -7.19 -3.27 7.16
C ARG A 24 -7.86 -3.48 8.52
N GLU A 25 -7.97 -4.75 8.94
CA GLU A 25 -8.59 -5.16 10.20
C GLU A 25 -7.68 -4.93 11.41
N ASP A 26 -6.41 -4.59 11.21
CA ASP A 26 -5.50 -4.24 12.30
C ASP A 26 -5.99 -2.95 12.99
N GLY A 27 -5.85 -2.90 14.32
CA GLY A 27 -6.38 -1.82 15.15
C GLY A 27 -5.82 -0.44 14.77
N VAL A 28 -4.58 -0.39 14.29
CA VAL A 28 -3.95 0.86 13.82
C VAL A 28 -4.38 1.28 12.41
N HIS A 29 -4.96 0.37 11.63
CA HIS A 29 -5.32 0.63 10.23
C HIS A 29 -6.80 0.96 10.06
N LYS A 30 -7.66 0.55 10.99
CA LYS A 30 -9.13 0.61 10.85
C LYS A 30 -9.68 2.01 10.56
N ASP A 31 -9.12 3.03 11.20
CA ASP A 31 -9.57 4.45 11.07
C ASP A 31 -8.76 5.20 10.00
N GLY A 32 -7.78 4.51 9.41
CA GLY A 32 -6.87 5.04 8.43
C GLY A 32 -7.36 4.92 6.98
N GLY A 33 -6.41 5.04 6.08
CA GLY A 33 -6.61 4.86 4.66
C GLY A 33 -5.28 4.69 3.94
N ALA A 34 -5.29 4.72 2.62
CA ALA A 34 -4.06 4.70 1.86
C ALA A 34 -4.15 5.54 0.59
N TRP A 35 -3.07 6.26 0.29
CA TRP A 35 -2.85 6.75 -1.08
C TRP A 35 -2.46 5.58 -1.96
N ARG A 36 -3.17 5.42 -3.06
CA ARG A 36 -2.98 4.36 -4.05
C ARG A 36 -2.50 4.99 -5.34
N CYS A 37 -1.31 4.57 -5.77
CA CYS A 37 -0.63 5.16 -6.93
C CYS A 37 -0.31 4.05 -7.95
N ARG A 38 -0.91 4.14 -9.15
CA ARG A 38 -0.61 3.24 -10.26
C ARG A 38 0.61 3.70 -11.02
N LEU A 39 1.46 2.76 -11.39
CA LEU A 39 2.67 2.99 -12.17
C LEU A 39 2.87 1.88 -13.19
N ALA A 40 3.57 2.21 -14.28
CA ALA A 40 3.92 1.24 -15.28
C ALA A 40 4.80 0.14 -14.66
N SER A 41 4.55 -1.09 -15.08
CA SER A 41 5.24 -2.26 -14.52
C SER A 41 6.76 -2.23 -14.70
N SER A 42 7.25 -1.49 -15.70
CA SER A 42 8.68 -1.23 -15.94
C SER A 42 9.34 -0.38 -14.86
N ASP A 43 8.58 0.50 -14.21
CA ASP A 43 9.10 1.50 -13.29
C ASP A 43 9.10 0.99 -11.85
N THR A 44 8.28 -0.03 -11.55
CA THR A 44 8.06 -0.59 -10.22
C THR A 44 9.36 -0.79 -9.45
N LYS A 45 10.37 -1.39 -10.08
CA LYS A 45 11.61 -1.72 -9.37
C LYS A 45 12.33 -0.47 -8.90
N ALA A 46 12.54 0.50 -9.79
CA ALA A 46 13.25 1.73 -9.45
C ALA A 46 12.48 2.52 -8.39
N ILE A 47 11.17 2.71 -8.61
CA ILE A 47 10.32 3.46 -7.69
C ILE A 47 10.21 2.78 -6.33
N TRP A 48 10.07 1.45 -6.29
CA TRP A 48 10.03 0.72 -5.03
C TRP A 48 11.35 0.83 -4.25
N GLN A 49 12.51 0.80 -4.92
CA GLN A 49 13.80 0.99 -4.26
C GLN A 49 13.94 2.40 -3.65
N GLU A 50 13.58 3.45 -4.38
CA GLU A 50 13.58 4.83 -3.84
C GLU A 50 12.63 4.96 -2.65
N LEU A 51 11.44 4.36 -2.72
CA LEU A 51 10.48 4.40 -1.62
C LEU A 51 10.97 3.65 -0.37
N LEU A 52 11.63 2.51 -0.55
CA LEU A 52 12.24 1.79 0.57
C LEU A 52 13.31 2.64 1.26
N LEU A 53 14.20 3.27 0.48
CA LEU A 53 15.25 4.15 1.01
C LEU A 53 14.67 5.38 1.71
N ALA A 54 13.65 6.01 1.12
CA ALA A 54 12.96 7.14 1.70
C ALA A 54 12.21 6.77 2.99
N ALA A 55 11.60 5.59 3.05
CA ALA A 55 10.89 5.10 4.24
C ALA A 55 11.85 4.85 5.40
N ILE A 56 12.94 4.10 5.18
CA ILE A 56 13.94 3.83 6.24
C ILE A 56 14.71 5.09 6.65
N GLY A 57 14.85 6.06 5.74
CA GLY A 57 15.44 7.36 5.99
C GLY A 57 14.47 8.38 6.59
N GLU A 58 13.25 7.97 6.95
CA GLU A 58 12.24 8.81 7.59
C GLU A 58 11.79 10.04 6.75
N GLN A 59 12.02 10.04 5.44
CA GLN A 59 11.75 11.19 4.56
C GLN A 59 10.26 11.36 4.22
N LEU A 60 9.50 10.28 4.32
CA LEU A 60 8.06 10.25 4.01
C LEU A 60 7.16 10.71 5.17
N THR A 61 7.74 11.03 6.32
CA THR A 61 6.98 11.32 7.56
C THR A 61 7.26 12.73 8.07
N ASP A 62 6.31 13.35 8.76
CA ASP A 62 6.53 14.62 9.46
C ASP A 62 7.22 14.39 10.81
N SER A 63 8.23 15.19 11.15
CA SER A 63 8.93 15.09 12.43
C SER A 63 7.99 15.36 13.61
N ASP A 64 6.98 16.19 13.38
CA ASP A 64 5.97 16.54 14.39
C ASP A 64 4.84 15.49 14.49
N ASN A 65 4.73 14.59 13.50
CA ASN A 65 3.74 13.53 13.46
C ASN A 65 4.33 12.21 12.89
N PRO A 66 5.23 11.55 13.64
CA PRO A 66 5.94 10.36 13.18
C PRO A 66 5.02 9.14 12.97
N THR A 67 3.82 9.17 13.54
CA THR A 67 2.85 8.07 13.48
C THR A 67 1.88 8.18 12.29
N GLU A 68 1.99 9.25 11.49
CA GLU A 68 1.09 9.49 10.36
C GLU A 68 1.20 8.38 9.29
N LEU A 69 2.42 8.06 8.87
CA LEU A 69 2.70 7.00 7.90
C LEU A 69 2.95 5.67 8.61
N LEU A 70 2.06 4.70 8.39
CA LEU A 70 2.12 3.38 9.01
C LEU A 70 2.98 2.39 8.23
N GLY A 71 3.13 2.60 6.92
CA GLY A 71 3.88 1.70 6.07
C GLY A 71 3.66 1.96 4.59
N ILE A 72 4.42 1.24 3.77
CA ILE A 72 4.33 1.27 2.32
C ILE A 72 4.15 -0.15 1.77
N SER A 73 3.51 -0.26 0.62
CA SER A 73 3.34 -1.54 -0.06
C SER A 73 3.44 -1.38 -1.56
N VAL A 74 3.89 -2.44 -2.23
CA VAL A 74 3.83 -2.56 -3.69
C VAL A 74 3.11 -3.85 -4.06
N ALA A 75 2.22 -3.76 -5.03
CA ALA A 75 1.38 -4.84 -5.48
C ALA A 75 1.62 -5.05 -6.98
N LEU A 76 2.20 -6.20 -7.33
CA LEU A 76 2.49 -6.58 -8.72
C LEU A 76 1.20 -7.06 -9.39
N ARG A 77 0.85 -6.50 -10.55
CA ARG A 77 -0.38 -6.86 -11.27
C ARG A 77 -0.08 -7.18 -12.74
N ASP A 78 -1.06 -7.76 -13.44
CA ASP A 78 -0.93 -8.13 -14.85
C ASP A 78 -0.82 -6.90 -15.77
N GLY A 79 -1.38 -5.76 -15.36
CA GLY A 79 -1.30 -4.49 -16.07
C GLY A 79 -0.34 -3.53 -15.39
N ASP A 80 -0.91 -2.54 -14.71
CA ASP A 80 -0.15 -1.58 -13.92
C ASP A 80 -0.06 -2.02 -12.48
N ASP A 81 1.12 -1.82 -11.91
CA ASP A 81 1.33 -2.05 -10.50
C ASP A 81 0.67 -0.98 -9.64
N MET A 82 0.62 -1.26 -8.35
CA MET A 82 0.08 -0.35 -7.36
C MET A 82 1.05 -0.15 -6.21
N ILE A 83 1.44 1.08 -5.95
CA ILE A 83 2.04 1.51 -4.69
C ILE A 83 0.93 1.95 -3.73
N GLN A 84 1.08 1.62 -2.45
CA GLN A 84 0.20 2.07 -1.38
C GLN A 84 1.00 2.68 -0.23
N LEU A 85 0.61 3.87 0.22
CA LEU A 85 1.13 4.52 1.43
C LEU A 85 0.04 4.48 2.49
N TRP A 86 0.25 3.71 3.56
CA TRP A 86 -0.73 3.47 4.62
C TRP A 86 -0.69 4.61 5.62
N HIS A 87 -1.85 5.21 5.85
CA HIS A 87 -2.05 6.42 6.63
C HIS A 87 -2.92 6.13 7.86
N ALA A 88 -2.51 6.63 9.03
CA ALA A 88 -3.16 6.30 10.30
C ALA A 88 -4.58 6.88 10.44
N ASN A 89 -4.87 8.03 9.83
CA ASN A 89 -6.11 8.74 10.05
C ASN A 89 -6.72 9.29 8.75
N ALA A 90 -7.80 8.67 8.26
CA ALA A 90 -8.44 9.14 7.04
C ALA A 90 -9.01 10.57 7.13
N CYS A 91 -9.34 11.05 8.33
CA CYS A 91 -9.88 12.40 8.52
C CYS A 91 -8.84 13.51 8.29
N THR A 92 -7.54 13.17 8.27
CA THR A 92 -6.46 14.12 8.01
C THR A 92 -5.91 14.01 6.58
N GLU A 93 -6.60 13.32 5.67
CA GLU A 93 -6.20 13.18 4.27
C GLU A 93 -5.87 14.53 3.61
N GLN A 94 -6.76 15.53 3.74
CA GLN A 94 -6.63 16.81 3.05
C GLN A 94 -5.48 17.68 3.58
N THR A 95 -5.05 17.44 4.81
CA THR A 95 -3.97 18.19 5.47
C THR A 95 -2.66 17.41 5.53
N SER A 96 -2.66 16.14 5.09
CA SER A 96 -1.48 15.29 5.12
C SER A 96 -0.44 15.75 4.11
N LYS A 97 0.83 15.73 4.53
CA LYS A 97 1.98 16.06 3.67
C LYS A 97 2.59 14.84 3.00
N ILE A 98 2.09 13.63 3.28
CA ILE A 98 2.61 12.39 2.70
C ILE A 98 2.64 12.44 1.15
N PRO A 99 1.60 12.94 0.45
CA PRO A 99 1.62 13.06 -1.01
C PRO A 99 2.71 13.97 -1.55
N ASP A 100 2.97 15.09 -0.87
CA ASP A 100 3.99 16.06 -1.29
C ASP A 100 5.40 15.51 -1.04
N ARG A 101 5.60 14.86 0.11
CA ARG A 101 6.87 14.16 0.42
C ARG A 101 7.14 13.02 -0.56
N LEU A 102 6.11 12.27 -0.93
CA LEU A 102 6.19 11.24 -1.96
C LEU A 102 6.71 11.83 -3.28
N GLU A 103 6.18 12.97 -3.72
CA GLU A 103 6.66 13.61 -4.96
C GLU A 103 8.13 14.04 -4.87
N HIS A 104 8.58 14.45 -3.68
CA HIS A 104 9.95 14.91 -3.46
C HIS A 104 11.00 13.79 -3.51
N VAL A 105 10.64 12.58 -3.06
CA VAL A 105 11.57 11.43 -3.03
C VAL A 105 11.65 10.66 -4.34
N LEU A 106 10.73 10.93 -5.28
CA LEU A 106 10.70 10.24 -6.56
C LEU A 106 11.64 10.91 -7.57
N PRO A 107 12.15 10.16 -8.57
CA PRO A 107 12.99 10.71 -9.61
C PRO A 107 12.33 11.91 -10.32
N SER A 108 13.13 12.93 -10.62
CA SER A 108 12.64 14.13 -11.30
C SER A 108 11.94 13.77 -12.62
N GLY A 109 10.73 14.31 -12.82
CA GLY A 109 9.91 14.06 -14.00
C GLY A 109 9.07 12.77 -13.94
N PHE A 110 9.24 11.91 -12.94
CA PHE A 110 8.36 10.75 -12.77
C PHE A 110 6.92 11.17 -12.45
N ARG A 111 5.96 10.49 -13.06
CA ARG A 111 4.52 10.70 -12.85
C ARG A 111 3.81 9.36 -12.76
N PHE A 112 2.98 9.22 -11.74
CA PHE A 112 2.08 8.07 -11.63
C PHE A 112 0.99 8.15 -12.72
N LEU A 113 0.58 6.98 -13.21
CA LEU A 113 -0.52 6.84 -14.17
C LEU A 113 -1.86 7.26 -13.56
N MET A 114 -2.04 6.98 -12.26
CA MET A 114 -3.22 7.38 -11.51
C MET A 114 -2.87 7.48 -10.03
N ARG A 115 -3.50 8.44 -9.33
CA ARG A 115 -3.40 8.60 -7.87
C ARG A 115 -4.78 8.85 -7.29
N PHE A 116 -5.12 8.18 -6.21
CA PHE A 116 -6.34 8.43 -5.46
C PHE A 116 -6.15 7.96 -4.02
N TYR A 117 -6.89 8.57 -3.09
CA TYR A 117 -6.96 8.11 -1.72
C TYR A 117 -8.11 7.12 -1.54
N LYS A 118 -7.94 6.18 -0.62
CA LYS A 118 -9.01 5.27 -0.20
C LYS A 118 -8.97 5.09 1.31
N ALA A 119 -9.96 5.61 2.02
CA ALA A 119 -10.15 5.31 3.44
C ALA A 119 -10.54 3.84 3.63
N HIS A 120 -10.09 3.24 4.74
CA HIS A 120 -10.29 1.80 4.98
C HIS A 120 -11.74 1.46 5.38
N HIS A 121 -12.45 2.41 5.99
CA HIS A 121 -13.84 2.27 6.39
C HIS A 121 -14.84 2.58 5.26
N THR A 122 -14.40 3.08 4.10
CA THR A 122 -15.31 3.26 2.95
C THR A 122 -15.66 1.89 2.38
N ILE A 123 -16.81 1.37 2.81
CA ILE A 123 -17.42 0.17 2.24
C ILE A 123 -17.72 0.51 0.78
N HIS A 124 -16.99 -0.09 -0.16
CA HIS A 124 -17.49 -0.16 -1.53
C HIS A 124 -18.68 -1.12 -1.47
N PRO A 125 -19.93 -0.68 -1.71
CA PRO A 125 -21.01 -1.64 -1.79
C PRO A 125 -20.67 -2.58 -2.95
N TYR A 126 -20.50 -3.85 -2.63
CA TYR A 126 -20.53 -4.89 -3.64
C TYR A 126 -21.93 -4.82 -4.26
N ARG A 127 -22.05 -4.25 -5.46
CA ARG A 127 -23.31 -4.24 -6.22
C ARG A 127 -23.47 -5.60 -6.89
N GLY A 128 -23.54 -6.66 -6.08
CA GLY A 128 -23.92 -7.99 -6.52
C GLY A 128 -25.43 -8.10 -6.50
N GLY A 129 -26.01 -8.37 -7.66
CA GLY A 129 -27.42 -8.70 -7.81
C GLY A 129 -27.81 -9.88 -6.91
N GLY A 130 -29.01 -9.80 -6.35
CA GLY A 130 -29.55 -10.78 -5.43
C GLY A 130 -29.63 -12.18 -6.03
N GLY A 131 -29.31 -13.16 -5.20
CA GLY A 131 -29.49 -14.58 -5.44
C GLY A 131 -29.23 -15.33 -4.14
N SER A 132 -30.31 -15.79 -3.52
CA SER A 132 -30.34 -16.46 -2.23
C SER A 132 -29.49 -17.74 -2.16
N SER A 133 -29.11 -18.08 -0.91
CA SER A 133 -29.05 -19.41 -0.30
C SER A 133 -27.68 -20.01 0.11
N ALA A 134 -27.76 -20.58 1.33
CA ALA A 134 -27.05 -21.72 1.89
C ALA A 134 -25.61 -21.56 2.44
N SER A 135 -25.55 -21.85 3.75
CA SER A 135 -24.39 -22.20 4.56
C SER A 135 -23.56 -23.35 3.99
N HIS A 136 -22.23 -23.21 4.00
CA HIS A 136 -21.32 -24.35 4.05
C HIS A 136 -20.01 -24.01 4.77
N SER A 137 -19.68 -24.87 5.73
CA SER A 137 -18.43 -24.95 6.48
C SER A 137 -17.22 -25.24 5.59
N GLY A 138 -16.05 -24.68 5.91
CA GLY A 138 -14.80 -25.10 5.30
C GLY A 138 -13.57 -24.35 5.80
N ARG A 139 -12.77 -25.02 6.63
CA ARG A 139 -11.43 -24.60 7.07
C ARG A 139 -10.50 -24.34 5.86
N ARG A 140 -9.69 -23.28 5.89
CA ARG A 140 -8.33 -23.26 5.30
C ARG A 140 -7.41 -22.39 6.15
N GLY A 141 -6.48 -23.04 6.84
CA GLY A 141 -5.30 -22.38 7.39
C GLY A 141 -4.38 -21.94 6.25
N SER A 142 -3.95 -20.68 6.30
CA SER A 142 -2.83 -20.19 5.50
C SER A 142 -1.58 -20.25 6.39
N ASN A 143 -0.67 -21.15 6.06
CA ASN A 143 0.61 -21.30 6.75
C ASN A 143 1.46 -20.05 6.50
N TYR A 144 1.56 -19.18 7.50
CA TYR A 144 2.60 -18.15 7.58
C TYR A 144 3.72 -18.68 8.47
N SER A 145 4.90 -18.87 7.90
CA SER A 145 6.14 -19.07 8.66
C SER A 145 6.98 -17.80 8.51
N PRO A 146 7.04 -16.93 9.54
CA PRO A 146 7.93 -15.77 9.50
C PRO A 146 9.39 -16.24 9.65
N LEU A 147 10.26 -15.71 8.80
CA LEU A 147 11.71 -15.75 9.00
C LEU A 147 12.08 -14.59 9.92
N TYR A 148 12.66 -14.91 11.07
CA TYR A 148 13.24 -13.93 11.98
C TYR A 148 14.66 -13.62 11.51
N ILE A 149 14.98 -12.33 11.37
CA ILE A 149 16.34 -11.79 11.42
C ILE A 149 16.50 -11.06 12.74
#